data_AF-A0A480N886-F1
#
_entry.id   AF-A0A480N886-F1
#
_cell.length_a   1.000
_cell.length_b   1.000
_cell.length_c   1.000
_cell.angle_alpha   90.00
_cell.angle_beta   90.00
_cell.angle_gamma   90.00
#
_symmetry.space_group_name_H-M   'P 1'
#
loop_
_entity.id
_entity.type
_entity.pdbx_description
1 polymer ?
#
loop_
_entity_poly.entity_id
_entity_poly.type
_entity_poly.pdbx_seq_one_letter_code
_entity_poly.pdbx_strand_id
1 'polypeptide(L)'
;MATPKSFPTLVQLEQREGTLFEVLGNLTKPPYWFHSEYLKSPKAVHLEAWLVEAIFGQGGEHIPHVECVSQTLLHISQWDPDGEAEILIFGRPYYQMDVSKMIMNLAEYHRQLRAQNTEPETMKGSEKASALETATQRSPDEVWEAATQRSPSAAREAATQRSPGAAREAATQRSPEATQDLVTRF
;
A
#
# COMPACT_ATOMS: atom_id res chain seq x y z
N MET A 1 -30.94 10.90 3.93
CA MET A 1 -29.56 11.40 3.78
C MET A 1 -28.66 10.19 3.78
N ALA A 2 -28.06 9.84 2.63
CA ALA A 2 -27.10 8.75 2.58
C ALA A 2 -25.85 9.15 3.39
N THR A 3 -25.39 8.27 4.27
CA THR A 3 -24.13 8.47 4.98
C THR A 3 -22.99 8.28 3.98
N PRO A 4 -22.06 9.22 3.86
CA PRO A 4 -20.91 9.06 2.98
C PRO A 4 -20.11 7.83 3.40
N LYS A 5 -19.71 7.02 2.42
CA LYS A 5 -18.95 5.79 2.68
C LYS A 5 -17.54 6.15 3.09
N SER A 6 -17.06 5.55 4.18
CA SER A 6 -15.69 5.73 4.67
C SER A 6 -14.81 4.61 4.17
N PHE A 7 -13.62 4.97 3.68
CA PHE A 7 -12.61 4.03 3.18
C PHE A 7 -11.35 4.10 4.06
N PRO A 8 -10.62 2.99 4.25
CA PRO A 8 -9.39 2.99 5.04
C PRO A 8 -8.29 3.78 4.32
N THR A 9 -7.47 4.50 5.09
CA THR A 9 -6.35 5.29 4.60
C THR A 9 -5.26 5.38 5.67
N LEU A 10 -4.00 5.56 5.26
CA LEU A 10 -2.85 5.73 6.15
C LEU A 10 -2.89 7.04 6.94
N VAL A 11 -3.55 8.07 6.42
CA VAL A 11 -3.70 9.37 7.08
C VAL A 11 -5.15 9.81 6.97
N GLN A 12 -5.85 9.83 8.10
CA GLN A 12 -7.22 10.31 8.15
C GLN A 12 -7.26 11.81 7.89
N LEU A 13 -8.15 12.23 6.99
CA LEU A 13 -8.36 13.62 6.64
C LEU A 13 -9.77 14.06 7.03
N GLU A 14 -9.88 15.30 7.49
CA GLU A 14 -11.14 16.02 7.68
C GLU A 14 -11.25 17.08 6.59
N GLN A 15 -12.32 17.03 5.81
CA GLN A 15 -12.66 18.09 4.86
C GLN A 15 -13.35 19.22 5.62
N ARG A 16 -12.71 20.39 5.71
CA ARG A 16 -13.24 21.54 6.45
C ARG A 16 -14.22 22.35 5.62
N GLU A 17 -13.75 22.89 4.51
CA GLU A 17 -14.51 23.79 3.65
C GLU A 17 -13.99 23.69 2.22
N GLY A 18 -14.89 23.47 1.26
CA GLY A 18 -14.52 23.31 -0.15
C GLY A 18 -13.44 22.24 -0.35
N THR A 19 -12.29 22.64 -0.90
CA THR A 19 -11.16 21.75 -1.19
C THR A 19 -10.10 21.70 -0.07
N LEU A 20 -10.38 22.27 1.10
CA LEU A 20 -9.43 22.33 2.21
C LEU A 20 -9.51 21.07 3.08
N PHE A 21 -8.39 20.35 3.15
CA PHE A 21 -8.22 19.15 3.96
C PHE A 21 -7.22 19.40 5.09
N GLU A 22 -7.57 18.90 6.27
CA GLU A 22 -6.70 18.86 7.44
C GLU A 22 -6.50 17.41 7.89
N VAL A 23 -5.35 17.12 8.48
CA VAL A 23 -5.12 15.82 9.11
C VAL A 23 -5.99 15.73 10.35
N LEU A 24 -6.81 14.68 10.44
CA LEU A 24 -7.67 14.44 11.59
C LEU A 24 -6.86 13.83 12.75
N GLY A 25 -6.80 14.55 13.87
CA GLY A 25 -6.12 14.12 15.09
C GLY A 25 -4.60 14.29 15.06
N ASN A 26 -3.94 13.94 16.17
CA ASN A 26 -2.48 14.01 16.29
C ASN A 26 -1.85 12.71 15.78
N LEU A 27 -1.42 12.69 14.51
CA LEU A 27 -0.59 11.60 13.99
C LEU A 27 0.78 11.62 14.69
N THR A 28 0.97 10.76 15.68
CA THR A 28 2.25 10.64 16.39
C THR A 28 3.39 10.19 15.48
N LYS A 29 3.08 9.49 14.38
CA LYS A 29 4.04 9.03 13.36
C LYS A 29 3.36 8.95 11.98
N PRO A 30 3.31 10.04 11.19
CA PRO A 30 2.85 9.95 9.81
C PRO A 30 3.81 9.08 8.98
N PRO A 31 3.36 8.55 7.82
CA PRO A 31 4.26 7.92 6.86
C PRO A 31 5.46 8.84 6.53
N TYR A 32 6.67 8.29 6.44
CA TYR A 32 7.89 9.11 6.27
C TYR A 32 7.87 9.98 5.00
N TRP A 33 7.09 9.58 3.99
CA TRP A 33 6.93 10.28 2.72
C TRP A 33 5.82 11.33 2.75
N PHE A 34 4.97 11.35 3.78
CA PHE A 34 3.83 12.26 3.85
C PHE A 34 4.24 13.65 4.34
N HIS A 35 3.75 14.67 3.63
CA HIS A 35 3.96 16.07 3.95
C HIS A 35 2.62 16.82 3.86
N SER A 36 2.30 17.64 4.86
CA SER A 36 1.05 18.40 4.92
C SER A 36 0.85 19.35 3.73
N GLU A 37 1.94 19.81 3.11
CA GLU A 37 1.90 20.69 1.95
C GLU A 37 1.22 20.04 0.75
N TYR A 38 1.21 18.71 0.68
CA TYR A 38 0.56 17.96 -0.39
C TYR A 38 -0.96 18.12 -0.39
N LEU A 39 -1.56 18.49 0.74
CA LEU A 39 -3.00 18.71 0.88
C LEU A 39 -3.52 19.95 0.13
N LYS A 40 -2.63 20.86 -0.29
CA LYS A 40 -3.01 22.15 -0.91
C LYS A 40 -3.47 22.04 -2.36
N SER A 41 -3.02 21.00 -3.06
CA SER A 41 -3.28 20.85 -4.51
C SER A 41 -3.35 19.38 -4.87
N PRO A 42 -4.46 18.69 -4.50
CA PRO A 42 -4.72 17.33 -4.94
C PRO A 42 -5.03 17.26 -6.44
N LYS A 43 -4.82 16.09 -7.01
CA LYS A 43 -5.38 15.71 -8.32
C LYS A 43 -6.70 14.97 -8.10
N ALA A 44 -7.78 15.51 -8.65
CA ALA A 44 -9.08 14.85 -8.65
C ALA A 44 -9.21 13.88 -9.85
N VAL A 45 -9.77 12.70 -9.59
CA VAL A 45 -10.19 11.69 -10.55
C VAL A 45 -11.64 11.36 -10.26
N HIS A 46 -12.48 11.33 -11.29
CA HIS A 46 -13.90 10.98 -11.19
C HIS A 46 -14.13 9.67 -11.94
N LEU A 47 -14.89 8.76 -11.33
CA LEU A 47 -15.24 7.46 -11.88
C LEU A 47 -16.49 6.91 -11.19
N GLU A 48 -17.13 5.92 -11.81
CA GLU A 48 -18.34 5.28 -11.29
C GLU A 48 -18.07 4.64 -9.92
N ALA A 49 -19.01 4.78 -8.99
CA ALA A 49 -18.86 4.36 -7.61
C ALA A 49 -18.48 2.87 -7.43
N TRP A 50 -19.04 1.99 -8.26
CA TRP A 50 -18.73 0.56 -8.24
C TRP A 50 -17.25 0.24 -8.59
N LEU A 51 -16.58 1.11 -9.33
CA LEU A 51 -15.17 0.92 -9.71
C LEU A 51 -14.22 1.10 -8.53
N VAL A 52 -14.60 1.86 -7.50
CA VAL A 52 -13.76 2.05 -6.32
C VAL A 52 -13.43 0.70 -5.67
N GLU A 53 -14.43 -0.12 -5.40
CA GLU A 53 -14.20 -1.43 -4.79
C GLU A 53 -13.66 -2.46 -5.79
N ALA A 54 -13.95 -2.31 -7.08
CA ALA A 54 -13.34 -3.14 -8.11
C ALA A 54 -11.82 -2.94 -8.16
N ILE A 55 -11.35 -1.70 -8.04
CA ILE A 55 -9.92 -1.33 -8.10
C ILE A 55 -9.22 -1.59 -6.78
N PHE A 56 -9.83 -1.20 -5.65
CA PHE A 56 -9.17 -1.19 -4.34
C PHE A 56 -9.62 -2.30 -3.39
N GLY A 57 -10.42 -3.25 -3.87
CA GLY A 57 -10.97 -4.33 -3.05
C GLY A 57 -12.21 -3.91 -2.26
N GLN A 58 -12.85 -4.90 -1.63
CA GLN A 58 -14.08 -4.67 -0.87
C GLN A 58 -13.83 -3.70 0.29
N GLY A 59 -14.66 -2.66 0.41
CA GLY A 59 -14.45 -1.59 1.39
C GLY A 59 -13.14 -0.80 1.21
N GLY A 60 -12.45 -0.95 0.07
CA GLY A 60 -11.17 -0.30 -0.23
C GLY A 60 -9.99 -0.83 0.59
N GLU A 61 -10.01 -2.10 0.99
CA GLU A 61 -8.96 -2.73 1.82
C GLU A 61 -7.53 -2.60 1.26
N HIS A 62 -7.35 -2.40 -0.05
CA HIS A 62 -6.04 -2.22 -0.67
C HIS A 62 -5.56 -0.76 -0.72
N ILE A 63 -6.40 0.22 -0.36
CA ILE A 63 -6.03 1.65 -0.38
C ILE A 63 -4.75 1.92 0.43
N PRO A 64 -4.61 1.46 1.69
CA PRO A 64 -3.39 1.73 2.47
C PRO A 64 -2.13 1.14 1.82
N HIS A 65 -2.25 0.01 1.12
CA HIS A 65 -1.14 -0.59 0.40
C HIS A 65 -0.75 0.25 -0.82
N VAL A 66 -1.74 0.67 -1.62
CA VAL A 66 -1.53 1.56 -2.76
C VAL A 66 -0.83 2.84 -2.30
N GLU A 67 -1.34 3.48 -1.26
CA GLU A 67 -0.75 4.71 -0.69
C GLU A 67 0.71 4.53 -0.27
N CYS A 68 1.02 3.39 0.37
CA CYS A 68 2.38 3.07 0.79
C CYS A 68 3.34 2.92 -0.40
N VAL A 69 2.91 2.25 -1.47
CA VAL A 69 3.77 1.95 -2.64
C VAL A 69 3.90 3.18 -3.53
N SER A 70 2.82 3.92 -3.77
CA SER A 70 2.82 5.10 -4.64
C SER A 70 3.35 6.36 -3.96
N GLN A 71 3.49 6.35 -2.63
CA GLN A 71 3.84 7.52 -1.82
C GLN A 71 2.89 8.70 -2.08
N THR A 72 1.60 8.38 -2.22
CA THR A 72 0.50 9.34 -2.34
C THR A 72 -0.59 8.98 -1.35
N LEU A 73 -1.31 9.96 -0.83
CA LEU A 73 -2.49 9.74 -0.01
C LEU A 73 -3.74 9.79 -0.90
N LEU A 74 -4.71 8.91 -0.64
CA LEU A 74 -5.97 8.84 -1.36
C LEU A 74 -7.12 9.20 -0.42
N HIS A 75 -7.95 10.16 -0.84
CA HIS A 75 -9.23 10.43 -0.19
C HIS A 75 -10.34 10.14 -1.18
N ILE A 76 -11.35 9.40 -0.75
CA ILE A 76 -12.45 8.96 -1.61
C ILE A 76 -13.76 9.47 -1.06
N SER A 77 -14.47 10.23 -1.89
CA SER A 77 -15.81 10.73 -1.60
C SER A 77 -16.81 9.97 -2.46
N GLN A 78 -17.64 9.16 -1.82
CA GLN A 78 -18.71 8.39 -2.46
C GLN A 78 -20.02 8.61 -1.70
N TRP A 79 -20.99 9.22 -2.37
CA TRP A 79 -22.31 9.54 -1.81
C TRP A 79 -23.40 8.55 -2.22
N ASP A 80 -23.28 7.99 -3.43
CA ASP A 80 -24.23 7.03 -4.00
C ASP A 80 -23.46 5.82 -4.54
N PRO A 81 -23.77 4.57 -4.13
CA PRO A 81 -23.14 3.37 -4.67
C PRO A 81 -23.37 3.17 -6.18
N ASP A 82 -24.45 3.73 -6.75
CA ASP A 82 -24.77 3.64 -8.17
C ASP A 82 -24.35 4.89 -8.96
N GLY A 83 -23.82 5.91 -8.28
CA GLY A 83 -23.43 7.19 -8.86
C GLY A 83 -21.94 7.28 -9.21
N GLU A 84 -21.39 8.48 -9.06
CA GLU A 84 -19.97 8.78 -9.25
C GLU A 84 -19.25 8.87 -7.89
N ALA A 85 -17.98 8.50 -7.88
CA ALA A 85 -17.04 8.71 -6.80
C ALA A 85 -15.94 9.69 -7.24
N GLU A 86 -15.54 10.56 -6.32
CA GLU A 86 -14.38 11.43 -6.49
C GLU A 86 -13.21 10.85 -5.68
N ILE A 87 -12.07 10.67 -6.34
CA ILE A 87 -10.81 10.29 -5.71
C ILE A 87 -9.87 11.48 -5.78
N LEU A 88 -9.45 11.98 -4.62
CA LEU A 88 -8.42 13.00 -4.48
C LEU A 88 -7.09 12.34 -4.16
N ILE A 89 -6.09 12.63 -5.00
CA ILE A 89 -4.74 12.10 -4.89
C ILE A 89 -3.83 13.22 -4.38
N PHE A 90 -3.30 13.07 -3.17
CA PHE A 90 -2.35 14.01 -2.58
C PHE A 90 -0.94 13.46 -2.65
N GLY A 91 0.01 14.29 -3.04
CA GLY A 91 1.42 13.89 -3.10
C GLY A 91 2.24 14.84 -3.95
N ARG A 92 3.43 14.39 -4.35
CA ARG A 92 4.25 15.12 -5.32
C ARG A 92 3.54 15.14 -6.68
N PRO A 93 3.58 16.26 -7.45
CA PRO A 93 2.84 16.38 -8.71
C PRO A 93 3.08 15.23 -9.70
N TYR A 94 4.32 14.75 -9.83
CA TYR A 94 4.64 13.61 -10.70
C TYR A 94 3.99 12.30 -10.24
N TYR A 95 4.01 12.01 -8.93
CA TYR A 95 3.37 10.81 -8.37
C TYR A 95 1.85 10.88 -8.49
N GLN A 96 1.26 12.07 -8.32
CA GLN A 96 -0.18 12.26 -8.58
C GLN A 96 -0.55 11.90 -10.03
N MET A 97 0.28 12.27 -11.01
CA MET A 97 0.02 11.94 -12.42
C MET A 97 0.14 10.44 -12.70
N ASP A 98 1.15 9.78 -12.13
CA ASP A 98 1.34 8.33 -12.33
C ASP A 98 0.21 7.52 -11.68
N VAL A 99 -0.19 7.89 -10.46
CA VAL A 99 -1.32 7.25 -9.76
C VAL A 99 -2.65 7.54 -10.47
N SER A 100 -2.86 8.75 -10.96
CA SER A 100 -4.05 9.09 -11.75
C SER A 100 -4.16 8.22 -13.01
N LYS A 101 -3.06 8.04 -13.75
CA LYS A 101 -3.02 7.15 -14.92
C LYS A 101 -3.26 5.69 -14.53
N MET A 102 -2.64 5.22 -13.45
CA MET A 102 -2.85 3.88 -12.92
C MET A 102 -4.33 3.63 -12.62
N ILE A 103 -4.99 4.54 -11.89
CA ILE A 103 -6.41 4.42 -11.55
C ILE A 103 -7.29 4.42 -12.80
N MET A 104 -7.03 5.32 -13.76
CA MET A 104 -7.81 5.37 -15.00
C MET A 104 -7.64 4.10 -15.85
N ASN A 105 -6.43 3.54 -15.91
CA ASN A 105 -6.17 2.29 -16.64
C ASN A 105 -6.88 1.09 -15.97
N LEU A 106 -6.87 1.02 -14.64
CA LEU A 106 -7.58 -0.03 -13.90
C LEU A 106 -9.10 0.12 -14.05
N ALA A 107 -9.61 1.35 -14.00
CA ALA A 107 -11.01 1.63 -14.27
C ALA A 107 -11.42 1.12 -15.65
N GLU A 108 -10.64 1.42 -16.69
CA GLU A 108 -10.90 0.95 -18.04
C GLU A 108 -10.87 -0.57 -18.15
N TYR A 109 -9.87 -1.21 -17.53
CA TYR A 109 -9.78 -2.67 -17.46
C TYR A 109 -11.05 -3.29 -16.86
N HIS A 110 -11.55 -2.77 -15.73
CA HIS A 110 -12.76 -3.27 -15.10
C HIS A 110 -14.03 -3.00 -15.91
N ARG A 111 -14.14 -1.84 -16.57
CA ARG A 111 -15.25 -1.56 -17.51
C ARG A 111 -15.27 -2.58 -18.64
N GLN A 112 -14.11 -2.86 -19.24
CA GLN A 112 -13.99 -3.82 -20.32
C GLN A 112 -14.34 -5.25 -19.85
N LEU A 113 -13.88 -5.65 -18.67
CA LEU A 113 -14.21 -6.94 -18.09
C LEU A 113 -15.73 -7.08 -17.84
N ARG A 114 -16.38 -6.02 -17.34
CA ARG A 114 -17.83 -6.00 -17.15
C ARG A 114 -18.58 -6.13 -18.47
N ALA A 115 -18.13 -5.44 -19.52
CA ALA A 115 -18.73 -5.51 -20.85
C ALA A 115 -18.62 -6.93 -21.45
N GLN A 116 -17.46 -7.58 -21.35
CA GLN A 116 -17.27 -8.97 -21.81
C GLN A 116 -18.18 -9.96 -21.10
N ASN A 117 -18.43 -9.75 -19.81
CA ASN A 117 -19.32 -10.61 -19.02
C ASN A 117 -20.82 -10.30 -19.21
N THR A 118 -21.16 -9.20 -19.90
CA THR A 118 -22.55 -8.77 -20.14
C THR A 118 -23.04 -9.15 -21.54
N GLU A 119 -22.16 -9.61 -22.44
CA GLU A 119 -22.56 -10.13 -23.76
C GLU A 119 -23.47 -11.36 -23.57
N PRO A 120 -24.70 -11.36 -24.12
CA PRO A 120 -25.66 -12.42 -23.88
C PRO A 120 -25.20 -13.73 -24.51
N GLU A 121 -25.23 -14.81 -23.72
CA GLU A 121 -25.08 -16.20 -24.17
C GLU A 121 -26.17 -16.59 -25.19
N THR A 122 -26.04 -16.09 -26.41
CA THR A 122 -26.92 -16.42 -27.54
C THR A 122 -26.10 -16.87 -28.75
N MET A 123 -24.90 -17.44 -28.55
CA MET A 123 -24.24 -18.26 -29.57
C MET A 123 -23.03 -19.05 -29.02
N LYS A 124 -23.27 -19.95 -28.05
CA LYS A 124 -22.32 -21.05 -27.83
C LYS A 124 -23.02 -22.35 -27.41
N GLY A 125 -24.01 -22.75 -28.20
CA GLY A 125 -24.38 -24.16 -28.28
C GLY A 125 -23.41 -24.88 -29.22
N SER A 126 -22.49 -25.68 -28.68
CA SER A 126 -22.16 -27.02 -29.21
C SER A 126 -21.31 -27.79 -28.21
N GLU A 127 -21.97 -28.75 -27.57
CA GLU A 127 -21.47 -30.06 -27.14
C GLU A 127 -20.19 -30.13 -26.28
N LYS A 128 -20.40 -30.35 -24.97
CA LYS A 128 -20.02 -31.64 -24.36
C LYS A 128 -20.81 -31.92 -23.08
N ALA A 129 -21.97 -32.54 -23.23
CA ALA A 129 -22.60 -33.28 -22.13
C ALA A 129 -22.06 -34.72 -22.15
N SER A 130 -21.24 -35.08 -21.17
CA SER A 130 -21.09 -36.44 -20.62
C SER A 130 -20.03 -36.34 -19.52
N ALA A 131 -20.17 -36.91 -18.34
CA ALA A 131 -21.22 -37.67 -17.71
C ALA A 131 -20.84 -37.71 -16.22
N LEU A 132 -21.84 -37.68 -15.35
CA LEU A 132 -22.02 -38.57 -14.19
C LEU A 132 -22.69 -37.79 -13.05
N GLU A 133 -24.02 -37.85 -13.05
CA GLU A 133 -24.74 -37.91 -11.79
C GLU A 133 -24.39 -39.24 -11.10
N THR A 134 -24.06 -39.22 -9.81
CA THR A 134 -24.69 -40.08 -8.80
C THR A 134 -24.25 -39.65 -7.41
N ALA A 135 -25.26 -39.49 -6.57
CA ALA A 135 -25.21 -39.04 -5.19
C ALA A 135 -24.37 -39.92 -4.26
N THR A 136 -23.76 -39.32 -3.23
CA THR A 136 -24.03 -39.63 -1.80
C THR A 136 -23.16 -38.75 -0.89
N GLN A 137 -23.81 -38.25 0.15
CA GLN A 137 -23.36 -37.41 1.25
C GLN A 137 -21.95 -37.68 1.81
N ARG A 138 -21.22 -36.58 2.11
CA ARG A 138 -20.67 -36.28 3.46
C ARG A 138 -20.01 -34.90 3.49
N SER A 139 -20.52 -33.97 4.30
CA SER A 139 -19.69 -32.94 4.95
C SER A 139 -18.77 -33.63 5.98
N PRO A 140 -17.60 -33.07 6.36
CA PRO A 140 -17.50 -31.87 7.22
C PRO A 140 -16.40 -30.88 6.72
N ASP A 141 -16.44 -29.59 7.00
CA ASP A 141 -16.11 -28.91 8.27
C ASP A 141 -14.80 -29.38 8.94
N GLU A 142 -13.98 -28.40 9.35
CA GLU A 142 -12.67 -28.50 10.05
C GLU A 142 -11.50 -29.03 9.17
N VAL A 143 -10.28 -28.48 9.10
CA VAL A 143 -9.43 -27.70 10.01
C VAL A 143 -8.39 -26.96 9.13
N TRP A 144 -8.21 -25.65 9.27
CA TRP A 144 -6.98 -24.99 8.79
C TRP A 144 -5.86 -25.29 9.79
N GLU A 145 -5.08 -26.34 9.51
CA GLU A 145 -3.89 -26.68 10.28
C GLU A 145 -2.78 -25.67 10.05
N ALA A 146 -2.26 -25.16 11.16
CA ALA A 146 -1.22 -24.16 11.25
C ALA A 146 0.12 -24.68 10.68
N ALA A 147 0.53 -24.16 9.53
CA ALA A 147 1.90 -24.32 9.05
C ALA A 147 2.81 -23.24 9.65
N THR A 148 3.09 -23.37 10.96
CA THR A 148 4.31 -22.80 11.55
C THR A 148 5.46 -23.74 11.22
N GLN A 149 6.37 -23.32 10.34
CA GLN A 149 7.67 -23.98 10.10
C GLN A 149 8.76 -22.97 10.50
N ARG A 150 9.19 -22.94 11.77
CA ARG A 150 10.20 -23.78 12.44
C ARG A 150 11.63 -23.33 12.13
N SER A 151 12.19 -22.64 13.13
CA SER A 151 13.60 -22.26 13.29
C SER A 151 14.56 -23.46 13.15
N PRO A 152 15.82 -23.26 12.70
CA PRO A 152 16.84 -24.27 12.92
C PRO A 152 17.50 -24.06 14.29
N SER A 153 17.32 -25.04 15.18
CA SER A 153 18.03 -25.17 16.46
C SER A 153 18.66 -26.57 16.55
N ALA A 154 20.00 -26.58 16.50
CA ALA A 154 20.95 -27.41 17.26
C ALA A 154 20.97 -28.95 17.19
N ALA A 155 22.14 -29.49 16.81
CA ALA A 155 22.80 -30.65 17.43
C ALA A 155 24.32 -30.54 17.09
N ARG A 156 25.22 -30.10 17.96
CA ARG A 156 25.80 -30.66 19.22
C ARG A 156 27.09 -31.47 18.95
N GLU A 157 28.05 -31.26 19.87
CA GLU A 157 29.27 -32.04 20.17
C GLU A 157 30.57 -31.48 19.53
N ALA A 158 31.71 -31.34 20.21
CA ALA A 158 32.11 -31.56 21.60
C ALA A 158 33.38 -30.71 21.88
N ALA A 159 33.72 -30.62 23.17
CA ALA A 159 34.87 -29.97 23.78
C ALA A 159 36.19 -29.94 22.98
N THR A 160 36.94 -28.84 23.07
CA THR A 160 38.34 -28.78 23.60
C THR A 160 38.95 -27.37 23.43
N GLN A 161 39.19 -26.70 24.57
CA GLN A 161 40.33 -25.83 24.91
C GLN A 161 40.95 -24.88 23.85
N ARG A 162 40.79 -23.55 24.05
CA ARG A 162 41.90 -22.61 24.40
C ARG A 162 41.43 -21.15 24.45
N SER A 163 41.53 -20.54 25.63
CA SER A 163 41.85 -19.11 25.74
C SER A 163 43.34 -18.90 25.36
N PRO A 164 43.72 -17.73 24.85
CA PRO A 164 44.21 -16.64 25.71
C PRO A 164 43.65 -15.28 25.23
N GLY A 165 43.63 -14.19 25.99
CA GLY A 165 44.42 -13.76 27.13
C GLY A 165 44.53 -12.23 26.96
N ALA A 166 44.14 -11.49 27.99
CA ALA A 166 44.14 -10.03 27.98
C ALA A 166 45.54 -9.45 27.67
N ALA A 167 45.58 -8.40 26.85
CA ALA A 167 46.65 -7.41 26.88
C ALA A 167 46.10 -6.04 26.44
N ARG A 168 45.92 -5.22 27.47
CA ARG A 168 45.77 -3.77 27.46
C ARG A 168 47.13 -3.15 27.11
N GLU A 169 47.16 -2.14 26.25
CA GLU A 169 48.09 -0.99 26.24
C GLU A 169 47.73 -0.09 25.05
N ALA A 170 47.18 1.11 25.28
CA ALA A 170 47.86 2.35 25.65
C ALA A 170 48.08 3.26 24.42
N ALA A 171 47.41 4.41 24.52
CA ALA A 171 47.65 5.70 23.86
C ALA A 171 48.70 5.77 22.73
N THR A 172 48.28 6.28 21.58
CA THR A 172 49.05 7.32 20.89
C THR A 172 48.09 8.34 20.28
N GLN A 173 48.11 9.51 20.88
CA GLN A 173 47.61 10.78 20.37
C GLN A 173 48.22 11.04 18.98
N ARG A 174 47.41 11.37 17.97
CA ARG A 174 47.90 12.05 16.77
C ARG A 174 47.33 13.47 16.79
N SER A 175 48.14 14.39 17.33
CA SER A 175 47.92 15.82 17.24
C SER A 175 48.09 16.29 15.79
N PRO A 176 47.31 17.26 15.28
CA PRO A 176 47.70 18.03 14.11
C PRO A 176 48.70 19.11 14.59
N GLU A 177 49.94 19.04 14.11
CA GLU A 177 50.94 20.06 14.35
C GLU A 177 50.76 21.18 13.32
N ALA A 178 50.39 22.35 13.82
CA ALA A 178 50.47 23.61 13.10
C ALA A 178 51.92 24.10 13.18
N THR A 179 52.55 24.33 12.03
CA THR A 179 53.71 25.21 11.93
C THR A 179 53.42 26.26 10.89
N GLN A 180 53.36 27.49 11.40
CA GLN A 180 53.28 28.75 10.69
C GLN A 180 54.56 28.95 9.87
N ASP A 181 54.46 29.56 8.69
CA ASP A 181 55.50 30.53 8.33
C ASP A 181 54.93 31.72 7.58
N LEU A 182 55.48 32.86 7.97
CA LEU A 182 55.14 34.24 7.66
C LEU A 182 55.65 34.63 6.25
N VAL A 183 54.92 35.55 5.59
CA VAL A 183 55.42 36.74 4.84
C VAL A 183 56.55 36.50 3.81
N THR A 184 56.42 36.89 2.53
CA THR A 184 56.88 38.19 1.99
C THR A 184 56.51 38.35 0.49
N ARG A 185 56.01 39.55 0.11
CA ARG A 185 56.10 40.36 -1.16
C ARG A 185 56.25 39.64 -2.53
N PHE A 186 55.59 40.04 -3.61
CA PHE A 186 55.40 41.39 -4.21
C PHE A 186 54.08 41.49 -4.97
#